data_AF-A0A971XDL5-F1
#
_entry.id   AF-A0A971XDL5-F1
#
_cell.length_a   1.000
_cell.length_b   1.000
_cell.length_c   1.000
_cell.angle_alpha   90.00
_cell.angle_beta   90.00
_cell.angle_gamma   90.00
#
_symmetry.space_group_name_H-M   'P 1'
#
loop_
_entity.id
_entity.type
_entity.pdbx_description
1 polymer ?
#
loop_
_entity_poly.entity_id
_entity_poly.type
_entity_poly.pdbx_seq_one_letter_code
_entity_poly.pdbx_strand_id
1 'polypeptide(L)'
;MKKKIAVLSLVLGATLLTACVPVIKVKDEFNPPDTGAFEEKIESFTKDIIGGVMDSSIGDYMNGDGYIIEDNDTNVYTREEDYASKGGNIREIEVENSIGKIDVKSGDVDNVEVKVVKKLKSDKMSEEDAAERFDRVTIVENESNGKYSFKVDFKEDINFNEGLKSFGFNINLEVTIPRTIEDMDVELDVGKISVEDYTGELEVDSEVGNIQLNNVEGYMKVSSEVGNIEGKNLKIKAISKFETSIGNIDLNIAEIEEMEAKIEIGNFNFEYPEEVNFIENSKGEINPKLPTIRLYKTL
;
A
#
# COMPACT_ATOMS: atom_id res chain seq x y z
N MET A 1 26.61 39.14 -24.08
CA MET A 1 27.71 40.06 -23.75
C MET A 1 27.74 40.22 -22.23
N LYS A 2 28.83 39.80 -21.58
CA LYS A 2 29.22 40.02 -20.16
C LYS A 2 28.26 39.47 -19.06
N LYS A 3 28.66 38.45 -18.27
CA LYS A 3 29.54 38.51 -17.06
C LYS A 3 28.91 39.40 -15.96
N LYS A 4 28.76 39.01 -14.69
CA LYS A 4 29.65 38.28 -13.75
C LYS A 4 28.92 38.23 -12.38
N ILE A 5 28.98 37.10 -11.65
CA ILE A 5 29.74 36.89 -10.39
C ILE A 5 29.28 37.67 -9.15
N ALA A 6 28.96 36.92 -8.07
CA ALA A 6 29.49 37.10 -6.71
C ALA A 6 29.27 35.77 -5.92
N VAL A 7 30.29 34.97 -5.53
CA VAL A 7 31.27 35.14 -4.40
C VAL A 7 30.67 34.54 -3.10
N LEU A 8 31.28 33.72 -2.23
CA LEU A 8 32.68 33.50 -1.81
C LEU A 8 32.87 32.24 -0.92
N SER A 9 34.06 31.64 -1.04
CA SER A 9 34.99 31.06 -0.01
C SER A 9 34.65 29.86 0.89
N LEU A 10 35.35 28.76 0.57
CA LEU A 10 36.42 28.08 1.35
C LEU A 10 36.49 28.25 2.88
N VAL A 11 36.54 27.12 3.59
CA VAL A 11 37.54 26.85 4.65
C VAL A 11 37.92 25.36 4.63
N LEU A 12 39.21 25.06 4.47
CA LEU A 12 39.82 23.76 4.81
C LEU A 12 40.01 23.69 6.34
N GLY A 13 39.58 22.62 6.99
CA GLY A 13 39.85 22.37 8.41
C GLY A 13 39.58 20.91 8.77
N ALA A 14 40.57 20.27 9.41
CA ALA A 14 40.67 18.82 9.61
C ALA A 14 39.78 18.24 10.73
N THR A 15 39.51 16.93 10.60
CA THR A 15 39.28 15.90 11.65
C THR A 15 38.16 16.11 12.67
N LEU A 16 37.09 15.30 12.56
CA LEU A 16 36.66 14.32 13.58
C LEU A 16 35.44 13.52 13.09
N LEU A 17 35.44 12.21 13.40
CA LEU A 17 34.36 11.28 13.11
C LEU A 17 33.03 11.75 13.72
N THR A 18 32.06 12.00 12.86
CA THR A 18 30.66 11.62 13.06
C THR A 18 30.16 11.24 11.67
N ALA A 19 29.80 9.98 11.45
CA ALA A 19 29.18 9.54 10.21
C ALA A 19 27.88 10.31 10.03
N CYS A 20 27.95 11.38 9.25
CA CYS A 20 26.81 12.17 8.86
C CYS A 20 26.15 11.36 7.74
N VAL A 21 25.03 10.70 8.05
CA VAL A 21 24.16 10.10 7.04
C VAL A 21 23.82 11.20 6.03
N PRO A 22 24.14 11.05 4.73
CA PRO A 22 23.76 12.05 3.75
C PRO A 22 22.24 11.96 3.56
N VAL A 23 21.49 12.82 4.26
CA VAL A 23 20.11 13.14 3.89
C VAL A 23 20.19 13.95 2.59
N ILE A 24 20.08 13.30 1.45
CA ILE A 24 19.93 13.99 0.17
C ILE A 24 18.48 14.44 0.07
N LYS A 25 18.21 15.65 0.59
CA LYS A 25 16.98 16.38 0.24
C LYS A 25 17.09 16.77 -1.22
N VAL A 26 16.24 16.21 -2.09
CA VAL A 26 15.99 16.79 -3.40
C VAL A 26 15.37 18.16 -3.16
N LYS A 27 16.20 19.20 -3.09
CA LYS A 27 15.80 20.60 -3.03
C LYS A 27 15.55 21.10 -4.45
N ASP A 28 14.53 20.55 -5.09
CA ASP A 28 13.72 21.41 -5.94
C ASP A 28 12.45 21.64 -5.13
N GLU A 29 12.19 22.91 -4.79
CA GLU A 29 10.89 23.32 -4.30
C GLU A 29 9.89 23.01 -5.42
N PHE A 30 9.36 21.79 -5.41
CA PHE A 30 8.19 21.45 -6.17
C PHE A 30 7.08 22.29 -5.60
N ASN A 31 6.71 23.34 -6.34
CA ASN A 31 5.51 24.09 -6.05
C ASN A 31 4.38 23.07 -6.28
N PRO A 32 3.66 22.62 -5.24
CA PRO A 32 2.64 21.61 -5.42
C PRO A 32 1.69 22.08 -6.52
N PRO A 33 1.26 21.21 -7.44
CA PRO A 33 0.16 21.56 -8.33
C PRO A 33 -0.96 22.07 -7.44
N ASP A 34 -1.55 23.20 -7.84
CA ASP A 34 -2.61 23.93 -7.13
C ASP A 34 -3.40 22.97 -6.22
N THR A 35 -3.21 23.07 -4.91
CA THR A 35 -3.58 22.02 -3.95
C THR A 35 -5.07 21.67 -4.03
N GLY A 36 -5.90 22.62 -4.49
CA GLY A 36 -7.31 22.38 -4.77
C GLY A 36 -7.59 21.44 -5.94
N ALA A 37 -6.80 21.46 -7.02
CA ALA A 37 -6.98 20.56 -8.15
C ALA A 37 -6.53 19.11 -7.83
N PHE A 38 -5.56 18.98 -6.92
CA PHE A 38 -5.11 17.69 -6.40
C PHE A 38 -6.16 17.05 -5.47
N GLU A 39 -6.66 17.81 -4.50
CA GLU A 39 -7.74 17.39 -3.61
C GLU A 39 -9.02 17.06 -4.39
N GLU A 40 -9.39 17.87 -5.40
CA GLU A 40 -10.56 17.61 -6.25
C GLU A 40 -10.41 16.31 -7.06
N LYS A 41 -9.20 16.00 -7.55
CA LYS A 41 -8.93 14.77 -8.31
C LYS A 41 -8.97 13.52 -7.42
N ILE A 42 -8.40 13.59 -6.21
CA ILE A 42 -8.53 12.54 -5.20
C ILE A 42 -10.00 12.35 -4.83
N GLU A 43 -10.70 13.43 -4.50
CA GLU A 43 -12.12 13.36 -4.15
C GLU A 43 -12.97 12.77 -5.27
N SER A 44 -12.74 13.15 -6.53
CA SER A 44 -13.46 12.61 -7.68
C SER A 44 -13.19 11.12 -7.84
N PHE A 45 -11.92 10.72 -7.82
CA PHE A 45 -11.52 9.33 -8.00
C PHE A 45 -12.06 8.43 -6.89
N THR A 46 -11.93 8.88 -5.65
CA THR A 46 -12.46 8.16 -4.50
C THR A 46 -14.00 8.16 -4.48
N LYS A 47 -14.68 9.23 -4.91
CA LYS A 47 -16.16 9.22 -5.05
C LYS A 47 -16.64 8.27 -6.13
N ASP A 48 -15.88 8.11 -7.22
CA ASP A 48 -16.20 7.17 -8.29
C ASP A 48 -16.07 5.71 -7.82
N ILE A 49 -15.06 5.41 -7.00
CA ILE A 49 -14.81 4.06 -6.46
C ILE A 49 -15.75 3.73 -5.29
N ILE A 50 -15.83 4.60 -4.27
CA ILE A 50 -16.66 4.38 -3.07
C ILE A 50 -18.11 4.87 -3.28
N GLY A 51 -18.45 5.31 -4.49
CA GLY A 51 -19.83 5.56 -4.89
C GLY A 51 -20.52 6.74 -4.17
N GLY A 52 -19.76 7.67 -3.60
CA GLY A 52 -20.27 8.84 -2.87
C GLY A 52 -20.68 8.59 -1.42
N VAL A 53 -20.41 7.41 -0.84
CA VAL A 53 -20.69 7.11 0.57
C VAL A 53 -19.47 7.43 1.44
N MET A 54 -19.17 8.72 1.56
CA MET A 54 -18.16 9.20 2.50
C MET A 54 -18.86 9.80 3.71
N ASP A 55 -19.04 9.00 4.77
CA ASP A 55 -19.42 9.48 6.11
C ASP A 55 -18.17 9.69 7.01
N SER A 56 -16.98 9.45 6.47
CA SER A 56 -15.66 9.64 7.09
C SER A 56 -14.68 10.30 6.11
N SER A 57 -13.48 10.65 6.58
CA SER A 57 -12.46 11.24 5.72
C SER A 57 -11.86 10.21 4.76
N ILE A 58 -11.36 10.68 3.61
CA ILE A 58 -10.67 9.82 2.65
C ILE A 58 -9.47 9.12 3.29
N GLY A 59 -8.75 9.81 4.18
CA GLY A 59 -7.62 9.24 4.92
C GLY A 59 -8.01 8.02 5.77
N ASP A 60 -9.24 7.96 6.26
CA ASP A 60 -9.72 6.88 7.10
C ASP A 60 -9.95 5.59 6.29
N TYR A 61 -10.55 5.74 5.11
CA TYR A 61 -10.65 4.67 4.14
C TYR A 61 -9.27 4.20 3.68
N MET A 62 -8.36 5.12 3.36
CA MET A 62 -6.99 4.79 2.93
C MET A 62 -6.13 4.12 4.02
N ASN A 63 -6.51 4.26 5.29
CA ASN A 63 -5.85 3.55 6.40
C ASN A 63 -6.52 2.21 6.73
N GLY A 64 -7.56 1.84 5.98
CA GLY A 64 -8.38 0.65 6.21
C GLY A 64 -9.22 0.72 7.48
N ASP A 65 -9.24 1.86 8.15
CA ASP A 65 -10.15 2.13 9.27
C ASP A 65 -11.58 2.35 8.74
N GLY A 66 -11.71 2.68 7.45
CA GLY A 66 -12.97 2.87 6.76
C GLY A 66 -13.71 4.07 7.34
N TYR A 67 -14.86 3.81 7.94
CA TYR A 67 -15.61 4.80 8.69
C TYR A 67 -14.90 5.07 10.04
N ILE A 68 -13.93 6.01 10.11
CA ILE A 68 -13.47 6.49 11.43
C ILE A 68 -14.63 7.24 12.10
N ILE A 69 -14.91 6.78 13.32
CA ILE A 69 -16.03 7.16 14.15
C ILE A 69 -15.55 8.26 15.09
N GLU A 70 -15.93 9.52 14.86
CA GLU A 70 -15.95 10.48 15.96
C GLU A 70 -17.14 10.09 16.89
N ASP A 71 -16.82 9.70 18.13
CA ASP A 71 -17.70 9.46 19.29
C ASP A 71 -18.92 10.41 19.30
N ASN A 72 -20.19 10.03 19.48
CA ASN A 72 -20.85 8.99 20.27
C ASN A 72 -22.25 8.71 19.65
N ASP A 73 -22.85 7.54 19.93
CA ASP A 73 -24.24 7.10 19.58
C ASP A 73 -24.43 6.19 18.36
N THR A 74 -23.37 5.58 17.83
CA THR A 74 -23.51 4.64 16.70
C THR A 74 -23.16 3.19 17.06
N ASN A 75 -24.09 2.26 16.79
CA ASN A 75 -23.87 0.83 17.03
C ASN A 75 -22.93 0.25 15.96
N VAL A 76 -21.90 -0.47 16.41
CA VAL A 76 -20.97 -1.22 15.55
C VAL A 76 -21.19 -2.71 15.78
N TYR A 77 -21.62 -3.39 14.72
CA TYR A 77 -21.73 -4.84 14.67
C TYR A 77 -20.41 -5.41 14.16
N THR A 78 -19.93 -6.48 14.79
CA THR A 78 -18.70 -7.18 14.39
C THR A 78 -18.97 -8.67 14.29
N ARG A 79 -18.44 -9.31 13.25
CA ARG A 79 -18.39 -10.76 13.10
C ARG A 79 -16.97 -11.19 12.78
N GLU A 80 -16.44 -12.11 13.58
CA GLU A 80 -15.14 -12.75 13.34
C GLU A 80 -15.36 -14.16 12.81
N GLU A 81 -14.62 -14.52 11.77
CA GLU A 81 -14.65 -15.83 11.12
C GLU A 81 -13.21 -16.29 10.89
N ASP A 82 -12.85 -17.44 11.49
CA ASP A 82 -11.59 -18.11 11.23
C ASP A 82 -11.76 -19.10 10.08
N TYR A 83 -10.90 -19.00 9.07
CA TYR A 83 -10.90 -19.90 7.93
C TYR A 83 -9.85 -21.00 8.12
N ALA A 84 -10.20 -22.22 7.68
CA ALA A 84 -9.40 -23.40 7.96
C ALA A 84 -7.98 -23.26 7.40
N SER A 85 -7.01 -23.61 8.23
CA SER A 85 -5.60 -23.55 7.86
C SER A 85 -5.33 -24.42 6.62
N LYS A 86 -4.79 -23.83 5.54
CA LYS A 86 -4.47 -24.56 4.30
C LYS A 86 -3.02 -25.00 4.32
N GLY A 87 -2.82 -26.31 4.27
CA GLY A 87 -1.52 -26.95 4.26
C GLY A 87 -1.24 -27.66 2.94
N GLY A 88 0.02 -28.00 2.72
CA GLY A 88 0.46 -28.68 1.50
C GLY A 88 1.67 -28.01 0.89
N ASN A 89 2.03 -28.39 -0.33
CA ASN A 89 3.08 -27.71 -1.10
C ASN A 89 2.54 -26.40 -1.71
N ILE A 90 1.90 -25.55 -0.90
CA ILE A 90 1.52 -24.20 -1.32
C ILE A 90 2.81 -23.39 -1.40
N ARG A 91 3.01 -22.73 -2.53
CA ARG A 91 4.15 -21.83 -2.80
C ARG A 91 3.70 -20.45 -3.26
N GLU A 92 2.47 -20.33 -3.71
CA GLU A 92 1.86 -19.09 -4.18
C GLU A 92 0.59 -18.82 -3.38
N ILE A 93 0.42 -17.57 -2.96
CA ILE A 93 -0.82 -17.10 -2.34
C ILE A 93 -1.33 -15.85 -3.04
N GLU A 94 -2.65 -15.78 -3.24
CA GLU A 94 -3.36 -14.62 -3.76
C GLU A 94 -4.42 -14.22 -2.74
N VAL A 95 -4.39 -12.97 -2.29
CA VAL A 95 -5.32 -12.43 -1.30
C VAL A 95 -5.99 -11.18 -1.87
N GLU A 96 -7.30 -11.27 -2.09
CA GLU A 96 -8.09 -10.17 -2.65
C GLU A 96 -9.13 -9.70 -1.66
N ASN A 97 -9.21 -8.39 -1.46
CA ASN A 97 -10.27 -7.78 -0.66
C ASN A 97 -10.78 -6.49 -1.31
N SER A 98 -12.04 -6.19 -1.09
CA SER A 98 -12.67 -4.99 -1.65
C SER A 98 -12.54 -3.77 -0.74
N ILE A 99 -12.73 -3.96 0.58
CA ILE A 99 -12.72 -2.83 1.50
C ILE A 99 -12.27 -3.21 2.90
N GLY A 100 -11.27 -2.49 3.41
CA GLY A 100 -10.78 -2.63 4.79
C GLY A 100 -9.27 -2.81 4.85
N LYS A 101 -8.80 -3.78 5.63
CA LYS A 101 -7.37 -4.05 5.79
C LYS A 101 -7.01 -5.42 5.25
N ILE A 102 -5.82 -5.54 4.68
CA ILE A 102 -5.16 -6.81 4.48
C ILE A 102 -3.83 -6.73 5.21
N ASP A 103 -3.72 -7.42 6.33
CA ASP A 103 -2.48 -7.53 7.11
C ASP A 103 -1.92 -8.94 6.92
N VAL A 104 -0.84 -9.05 6.13
CA VAL A 104 -0.16 -10.32 5.85
C VAL A 104 1.15 -10.40 6.61
N LYS A 105 1.38 -11.53 7.28
CA LYS A 105 2.60 -11.78 8.06
C LYS A 105 3.17 -13.16 7.77
N SER A 106 4.48 -13.22 7.48
CA SER A 106 5.19 -14.50 7.42
C SER A 106 5.63 -14.98 8.79
N GLY A 107 5.20 -16.20 9.14
CA GLY A 107 5.40 -16.83 10.43
C GLY A 107 6.03 -18.22 10.35
N ASP A 108 6.43 -18.74 11.51
CA ASP A 108 6.82 -20.15 11.69
C ASP A 108 5.55 -20.99 11.86
N VAL A 109 4.77 -21.11 10.78
CA VAL A 109 3.53 -21.87 10.69
C VAL A 109 3.61 -22.87 9.54
N ASP A 110 2.93 -24.00 9.67
CA ASP A 110 2.92 -25.05 8.64
C ASP A 110 1.91 -24.76 7.52
N ASN A 111 0.90 -23.95 7.82
CA ASN A 111 -0.27 -23.72 6.98
C ASN A 111 -0.56 -22.22 6.85
N VAL A 112 -1.24 -21.83 5.78
CA VAL A 112 -1.83 -20.50 5.65
C VAL A 112 -3.03 -20.39 6.58
N GLU A 113 -3.05 -19.38 7.44
CA GLU A 113 -4.14 -19.10 8.39
C GLU A 113 -4.75 -17.74 8.03
N VAL A 114 -6.08 -17.68 7.90
CA VAL A 114 -6.79 -16.45 7.56
C VAL A 114 -7.89 -16.19 8.59
N LYS A 115 -7.85 -15.03 9.22
CA LYS A 115 -8.92 -14.50 10.07
C LYS A 115 -9.61 -13.34 9.36
N VAL A 116 -10.93 -13.40 9.27
CA VAL A 116 -11.76 -12.36 8.66
C VAL A 116 -12.55 -11.65 9.75
N VAL A 117 -12.42 -10.33 9.82
CA VAL A 117 -13.17 -9.47 10.75
C VAL A 117 -14.08 -8.56 9.93
N LYS A 118 -15.37 -8.87 9.91
CA LYS A 118 -16.41 -8.09 9.24
C LYS A 118 -17.00 -7.09 10.22
N LYS A 119 -17.03 -5.81 9.85
CA LYS A 119 -17.61 -4.72 10.65
C LYS A 119 -18.68 -3.99 9.85
N LEU A 120 -19.75 -3.61 10.56
CA LEU A 120 -20.91 -2.93 10.01
C LEU A 120 -21.43 -1.92 11.02
N LYS A 121 -21.66 -0.68 10.60
CA LYS A 121 -22.15 0.39 11.48
C LYS A 121 -23.58 0.79 11.11
N SER A 122 -24.50 0.82 12.08
CA SER A 122 -25.87 1.32 11.86
C SER A 122 -26.68 1.55 13.14
N ASP A 123 -27.30 2.73 13.24
CA ASP A 123 -28.06 3.15 14.43
C ASP A 123 -29.50 2.63 14.45
N LYS A 124 -29.96 2.12 13.30
CA LYS A 124 -31.36 1.74 13.08
C LYS A 124 -31.52 0.25 12.77
N MET A 125 -30.47 -0.52 12.99
CA MET A 125 -30.40 -1.92 12.61
C MET A 125 -30.52 -2.81 13.84
N SER A 126 -31.14 -3.97 13.70
CA SER A 126 -31.11 -5.01 14.73
C SER A 126 -29.89 -5.93 14.57
N GLU A 127 -29.54 -6.72 15.60
CA GLU A 127 -28.50 -7.74 15.48
C GLU A 127 -28.82 -8.80 14.40
N GLU A 128 -30.11 -9.11 14.19
CA GLU A 128 -30.58 -10.05 13.16
C GLU A 128 -30.35 -9.49 11.75
N ASP A 129 -30.72 -8.23 11.51
CA ASP A 129 -30.46 -7.55 10.23
C ASP A 129 -28.96 -7.42 9.94
N ALA A 130 -28.15 -7.18 10.99
CA ALA A 130 -26.70 -7.13 10.87
C ALA A 130 -26.12 -8.50 10.48
N ALA A 131 -26.65 -9.57 11.06
CA ALA A 131 -26.28 -10.93 10.71
C ALA A 131 -26.63 -11.28 9.25
N GLU A 132 -27.82 -10.94 8.79
CA GLU A 132 -28.22 -11.13 7.38
C GLU A 132 -27.33 -10.35 6.41
N ARG A 133 -26.87 -9.16 6.81
CA ARG A 133 -25.92 -8.37 6.03
C ARG A 133 -24.57 -9.05 5.96
N PHE A 134 -24.00 -9.48 7.07
CA PHE A 134 -22.73 -10.21 7.05
C PHE A 134 -22.78 -11.49 6.19
N ASP A 135 -23.93 -12.14 6.09
CA ASP A 135 -24.14 -13.31 5.21
C ASP A 135 -24.13 -12.96 3.71
N ARG A 136 -24.12 -11.68 3.34
CA ARG A 136 -23.95 -11.22 1.94
C ARG A 136 -22.49 -11.16 1.54
N VAL A 137 -21.58 -11.07 2.50
CA VAL A 137 -20.13 -11.16 2.29
C VAL A 137 -19.77 -12.64 2.20
N THR A 138 -19.31 -13.06 1.03
CA THR A 138 -18.91 -14.43 0.73
C THR A 138 -17.40 -14.52 0.55
N ILE A 139 -16.82 -15.66 0.88
CA ILE A 139 -15.41 -15.95 0.63
C ILE A 139 -15.32 -17.00 -0.46
N VAL A 140 -14.47 -16.73 -1.46
CA VAL A 140 -14.16 -17.65 -2.56
C VAL A 140 -12.74 -18.16 -2.36
N GLU A 141 -12.62 -19.43 -2.00
CA GLU A 141 -11.34 -20.12 -1.83
C GLU A 141 -11.07 -21.05 -3.01
N ASN A 142 -9.88 -20.96 -3.61
CA ASN A 142 -9.41 -21.90 -4.61
C ASN A 142 -8.01 -22.41 -4.27
N GLU A 143 -7.79 -23.72 -4.37
CA GLU A 143 -6.47 -24.32 -4.23
C GLU A 143 -6.20 -25.20 -5.45
N SER A 144 -5.17 -24.85 -6.23
CA SER A 144 -4.77 -25.65 -7.39
C SER A 144 -3.29 -25.47 -7.68
N ASN A 145 -2.61 -26.57 -8.00
CA ASN A 145 -1.21 -26.56 -8.46
C ASN A 145 -0.20 -25.86 -7.52
N GLY A 146 -0.45 -25.82 -6.21
CA GLY A 146 0.42 -25.13 -5.25
C GLY A 146 0.14 -23.63 -5.10
N LYS A 147 -0.90 -23.12 -5.77
CA LYS A 147 -1.48 -21.79 -5.54
C LYS A 147 -2.70 -21.89 -4.63
N TYR A 148 -2.79 -21.00 -3.65
CA TYR A 148 -3.98 -20.77 -2.83
C TYR A 148 -4.50 -19.35 -3.04
N SER A 149 -5.77 -19.22 -3.43
CA SER A 149 -6.44 -17.95 -3.66
C SER A 149 -7.54 -17.77 -2.62
N PHE A 150 -7.53 -16.62 -1.94
CA PHE A 150 -8.50 -16.21 -0.93
C PHE A 150 -9.10 -14.86 -1.30
N LYS A 151 -10.34 -14.87 -1.76
CA LYS A 151 -11.02 -13.66 -2.23
C LYS A 151 -12.27 -13.36 -1.41
N VAL A 152 -12.38 -12.12 -0.95
CA VAL A 152 -13.63 -11.57 -0.42
C VAL A 152 -14.50 -11.12 -1.59
N ASP A 153 -15.74 -11.60 -1.60
CA ASP A 153 -16.73 -11.29 -2.64
C ASP A 153 -18.10 -11.00 -2.01
N PHE A 154 -19.06 -10.57 -2.82
CA PHE A 154 -20.45 -10.37 -2.43
C PHE A 154 -21.36 -11.28 -3.25
N LYS A 155 -22.50 -11.69 -2.69
CA LYS A 155 -23.49 -12.51 -3.42
C LYS A 155 -23.87 -11.86 -4.76
N GLU A 156 -24.00 -12.69 -5.81
CA GLU A 156 -24.15 -12.32 -7.24
C GLU A 156 -25.26 -11.29 -7.54
N ASP A 157 -26.24 -11.14 -6.65
CA ASP A 157 -27.34 -10.17 -6.76
C ASP A 157 -26.97 -8.75 -6.28
N ILE A 158 -25.74 -8.56 -5.79
CA ILE A 158 -25.20 -7.30 -5.29
C ILE A 158 -23.99 -6.95 -6.15
N ASN A 159 -24.14 -5.97 -7.05
CA ASN A 159 -22.98 -5.42 -7.73
C ASN A 159 -22.05 -4.75 -6.69
N PHE A 160 -20.74 -4.85 -6.87
CA PHE A 160 -19.71 -4.23 -6.02
C PHE A 160 -20.05 -2.79 -5.60
N ASN A 161 -20.45 -1.98 -6.59
CA ASN A 161 -20.86 -0.60 -6.43
C ASN A 161 -22.12 -0.43 -5.54
N GLU A 162 -23.07 -1.37 -5.59
CA GLU A 162 -24.24 -1.41 -4.71
C GLU A 162 -23.91 -1.99 -3.31
N GLY A 163 -22.96 -2.92 -3.24
CA GLY A 163 -22.45 -3.52 -2.00
C GLY A 163 -21.78 -2.49 -1.10
N LEU A 164 -20.83 -1.73 -1.66
CA LEU A 164 -20.18 -0.61 -0.99
C LEU A 164 -21.18 0.49 -0.60
N LYS A 165 -22.08 0.87 -1.52
CA LYS A 165 -23.05 1.96 -1.30
C LYS A 165 -24.10 1.64 -0.23
N SER A 166 -24.50 0.38 -0.07
CA SER A 166 -25.68 0.01 0.71
C SER A 166 -25.37 -0.55 2.09
N PHE A 167 -24.16 -1.09 2.28
CA PHE A 167 -23.86 -1.86 3.48
C PHE A 167 -22.88 -1.21 4.43
N GLY A 168 -21.97 -0.32 4.01
CA GLY A 168 -21.03 0.30 4.96
C GLY A 168 -20.12 -0.74 5.66
N PHE A 169 -19.67 -1.74 4.90
CA PHE A 169 -18.78 -2.76 5.43
C PHE A 169 -17.35 -2.27 5.54
N ASN A 170 -16.66 -2.77 6.56
CA ASN A 170 -15.20 -2.79 6.66
C ASN A 170 -14.81 -4.24 6.95
N ILE A 171 -14.04 -4.85 6.04
CA ILE A 171 -13.66 -6.27 6.10
C ILE A 171 -12.15 -6.32 6.25
N ASN A 172 -11.67 -6.76 7.41
CA ASN A 172 -10.23 -6.87 7.66
C ASN A 172 -9.81 -8.33 7.54
N LEU A 173 -8.73 -8.57 6.81
CA LEU A 173 -8.08 -9.85 6.67
C LEU A 173 -6.78 -9.82 7.47
N GLU A 174 -6.63 -10.74 8.40
CA GLU A 174 -5.38 -11.04 9.08
C GLU A 174 -4.89 -12.38 8.55
N VAL A 175 -3.80 -12.37 7.78
CA VAL A 175 -3.27 -13.53 7.07
C VAL A 175 -1.90 -13.88 7.61
N THR A 176 -1.74 -15.09 8.17
CA THR A 176 -0.43 -15.63 8.54
C THR A 176 -0.04 -16.71 7.56
N ILE A 177 1.13 -16.57 6.93
CA ILE A 177 1.63 -17.52 5.94
C ILE A 177 2.91 -18.23 6.41
N PRO A 178 3.17 -19.47 5.95
CA PRO A 178 4.46 -20.12 6.11
C PRO A 178 5.57 -19.36 5.40
N ARG A 179 6.79 -19.42 5.93
CA ARG A 179 8.00 -18.89 5.25
C ARG A 179 8.39 -19.64 3.97
N THR A 180 7.66 -20.70 3.62
CA THR A 180 7.87 -21.49 2.39
C THR A 180 7.10 -20.95 1.19
N ILE A 181 6.22 -19.96 1.38
CA ILE A 181 5.59 -19.25 0.27
C ILE A 181 6.66 -18.42 -0.45
N GLU A 182 6.75 -18.60 -1.75
CA GLU A 182 7.75 -17.99 -2.63
C GLU A 182 7.14 -16.83 -3.43
N ASP A 183 5.83 -16.84 -3.66
CA ASP A 183 5.09 -15.84 -4.44
C ASP A 183 3.81 -15.40 -3.70
N MET A 184 3.58 -14.10 -3.66
CA MET A 184 2.45 -13.48 -2.98
C MET A 184 1.89 -12.35 -3.83
N ASP A 185 0.60 -12.45 -4.11
CA ASP A 185 -0.21 -11.44 -4.76
C ASP A 185 -1.26 -10.91 -3.77
N VAL A 186 -1.34 -9.58 -3.61
CA VAL A 186 -2.30 -8.93 -2.71
C VAL A 186 -2.96 -7.76 -3.41
N GLU A 187 -4.27 -7.86 -3.61
CA GLU A 187 -5.08 -6.82 -4.25
C GLU A 187 -6.09 -6.22 -3.27
N LEU A 188 -6.18 -4.89 -3.23
CA LEU A 188 -7.16 -4.17 -2.41
C LEU A 188 -7.75 -2.96 -3.12
N ASP A 189 -9.06 -2.96 -3.33
CA ASP A 189 -9.70 -1.82 -3.98
C ASP A 189 -9.66 -0.57 -3.07
N VAL A 190 -10.12 -0.68 -1.81
CA VAL A 190 -10.17 0.45 -0.88
C VAL A 190 -9.69 0.08 0.51
N GLY A 191 -8.59 0.65 0.98
CA GLY A 191 -8.15 0.29 2.32
C GLY A 191 -6.68 0.46 2.61
N LYS A 192 -6.14 -0.44 3.41
CA LYS A 192 -4.72 -0.52 3.68
C LYS A 192 -4.21 -1.94 3.54
N ILE A 193 -3.06 -2.08 2.88
CA ILE A 193 -2.30 -3.32 2.82
C ILE A 193 -1.08 -3.18 3.73
N SER A 194 -0.85 -4.14 4.61
CA SER A 194 0.40 -4.27 5.37
C SER A 194 1.02 -5.64 5.14
N VAL A 195 2.30 -5.69 4.77
CA VAL A 195 3.06 -6.94 4.62
C VAL A 195 4.26 -6.93 5.56
N GLU A 196 4.40 -7.97 6.38
CA GLU A 196 5.45 -8.09 7.38
C GLU A 196 6.29 -9.38 7.25
N ASP A 197 7.60 -9.23 7.40
CA ASP A 197 8.57 -10.33 7.54
C ASP A 197 8.63 -11.31 6.35
N TYR A 198 8.25 -10.86 5.16
CA TYR A 198 8.15 -11.66 3.94
C TYR A 198 9.47 -11.79 3.17
N THR A 199 9.69 -12.94 2.53
CA THR A 199 10.83 -13.18 1.64
C THR A 199 10.36 -13.96 0.42
N GLY A 200 10.47 -13.37 -0.77
CA GLY A 200 9.96 -13.97 -2.01
C GLY A 200 9.69 -12.94 -3.11
N GLU A 201 8.86 -13.33 -4.06
CA GLU A 201 8.24 -12.44 -5.04
C GLU A 201 6.96 -11.86 -4.42
N LEU A 202 6.82 -10.53 -4.48
CA LEU A 202 5.70 -9.80 -3.90
C LEU A 202 5.10 -8.88 -4.97
N GLU A 203 3.84 -9.10 -5.29
CA GLU A 203 2.98 -8.19 -6.06
C GLU A 203 1.90 -7.63 -5.11
N VAL A 204 1.76 -6.30 -5.10
CA VAL A 204 0.78 -5.60 -4.27
C VAL A 204 0.16 -4.48 -5.08
N ASP A 205 -1.15 -4.53 -5.24
CA ASP A 205 -1.90 -3.54 -5.99
C ASP A 205 -3.06 -2.98 -5.16
N SER A 206 -3.19 -1.65 -5.15
CA SER A 206 -4.33 -1.00 -4.51
C SER A 206 -4.91 0.14 -5.34
N GLU A 207 -6.24 0.21 -5.47
CA GLU A 207 -6.84 1.34 -6.18
C GLU A 207 -6.83 2.60 -5.30
N VAL A 208 -7.31 2.49 -4.06
CA VAL A 208 -7.32 3.59 -3.09
C VAL A 208 -6.87 3.08 -1.73
N GLY A 209 -5.61 3.30 -1.38
CA GLY A 209 -5.12 2.79 -0.12
C GLY A 209 -3.64 2.96 0.14
N ASN A 210 -3.30 3.03 1.42
CA ASN A 210 -1.90 3.03 1.83
C ASN A 210 -1.34 1.60 1.82
N ILE A 211 -0.11 1.46 1.34
CA ILE A 211 0.63 0.19 1.36
C ILE A 211 1.80 0.34 2.33
N GLN A 212 1.94 -0.61 3.26
CA GLN A 212 3.06 -0.65 4.21
C GLN A 212 3.81 -1.97 4.10
N LEU A 213 5.12 -1.89 3.87
CA LEU A 213 6.01 -3.03 3.77
C LEU A 213 7.05 -2.97 4.86
N ASN A 214 7.11 -3.97 5.73
CA ASN A 214 8.05 -4.02 6.85
C ASN A 214 8.88 -5.31 6.77
N ASN A 215 10.21 -5.17 6.69
CA ASN A 215 11.15 -6.30 6.64
C ASN A 215 10.84 -7.26 5.48
N VAL A 216 10.70 -6.72 4.27
CA VAL A 216 10.44 -7.47 3.03
C VAL A 216 11.73 -7.63 2.23
N GLU A 217 12.01 -8.86 1.79
CA GLU A 217 13.20 -9.23 1.02
C GLU A 217 12.83 -9.94 -0.29
N GLY A 218 13.37 -9.50 -1.43
CA GLY A 218 13.14 -10.17 -2.72
C GLY A 218 12.79 -9.24 -3.87
N TYR A 219 11.94 -9.73 -4.78
CA TYR A 219 11.34 -8.94 -5.86
C TYR A 219 10.06 -8.28 -5.34
N MET A 220 9.90 -6.99 -5.62
CA MET A 220 8.73 -6.22 -5.20
C MET A 220 8.15 -5.45 -6.39
N LYS A 221 6.88 -5.67 -6.69
CA LYS A 221 6.08 -4.85 -7.60
C LYS A 221 4.89 -4.31 -6.82
N VAL A 222 4.94 -3.02 -6.53
CA VAL A 222 4.03 -2.38 -5.58
C VAL A 222 3.40 -1.18 -6.24
N SER A 223 2.08 -1.14 -6.33
CA SER A 223 1.38 -0.05 -6.98
C SER A 223 0.16 0.42 -6.19
N SER A 224 -0.06 1.73 -6.17
CA SER A 224 -1.28 2.33 -5.63
C SER A 224 -1.75 3.47 -6.51
N GLU A 225 -2.97 3.44 -7.02
CA GLU A 225 -3.47 4.54 -7.85
C GLU A 225 -3.65 5.82 -7.00
N VAL A 226 -4.22 5.71 -5.81
CA VAL A 226 -4.28 6.79 -4.81
C VAL A 226 -3.87 6.25 -3.44
N GLY A 227 -2.70 6.63 -2.95
CA GLY A 227 -2.13 6.01 -1.75
C GLY A 227 -0.68 6.34 -1.50
N ASN A 228 -0.27 6.32 -0.23
CA ASN A 228 1.13 6.34 0.09
C ASN A 228 1.68 4.92 0.12
N ILE A 229 2.93 4.75 -0.34
CA ILE A 229 3.68 3.50 -0.22
C ILE A 229 4.81 3.74 0.78
N GLU A 230 4.78 3.06 1.92
CA GLU A 230 5.81 3.14 2.94
C GLU A 230 6.56 1.80 3.05
N GLY A 231 7.88 1.85 2.97
CA GLY A 231 8.76 0.69 3.09
C GLY A 231 9.75 0.86 4.23
N LYS A 232 9.90 -0.15 5.09
CA LYS A 232 10.89 -0.17 6.17
C LYS A 232 11.74 -1.43 6.12
N ASN A 233 13.07 -1.25 6.21
CA ASN A 233 14.04 -2.34 6.18
C ASN A 233 13.87 -3.23 4.93
N LEU A 234 13.71 -2.62 3.76
CA LEU A 234 13.53 -3.33 2.51
C LEU A 234 14.86 -3.88 1.98
N LYS A 235 14.85 -5.11 1.49
CA LYS A 235 15.99 -5.72 0.80
C LYS A 235 15.59 -6.11 -0.61
N ILE A 236 15.86 -5.23 -1.56
CA ILE A 236 15.51 -5.38 -2.96
C ILE A 236 16.57 -6.25 -3.64
N LYS A 237 16.22 -7.49 -3.99
CA LYS A 237 17.12 -8.52 -4.53
C LYS A 237 16.97 -8.76 -6.04
N ALA A 238 16.10 -8.00 -6.68
CA ALA A 238 15.85 -8.03 -8.12
C ALA A 238 15.29 -6.67 -8.56
N ILE A 239 15.14 -6.46 -9.87
CA ILE A 239 14.56 -5.22 -10.44
C ILE A 239 13.14 -5.03 -9.90
N SER A 240 12.98 -4.16 -8.91
CA SER A 240 11.71 -3.92 -8.23
C SER A 240 11.07 -2.62 -8.68
N LYS A 241 9.74 -2.51 -8.58
CA LYS A 241 8.98 -1.36 -9.03
C LYS A 241 8.03 -0.86 -7.95
N PHE A 242 8.04 0.45 -7.71
CA PHE A 242 7.11 1.13 -6.81
C PHE A 242 6.42 2.25 -7.58
N GLU A 243 5.10 2.24 -7.61
CA GLU A 243 4.32 3.20 -8.40
C GLU A 243 3.16 3.78 -7.61
N THR A 244 3.01 5.10 -7.64
CA THR A 244 1.73 5.70 -7.27
C THR A 244 1.33 6.81 -8.21
N SER A 245 0.05 6.90 -8.56
CA SER A 245 -0.44 8.03 -9.34
C SER A 245 -0.59 9.26 -8.45
N ILE A 246 -1.19 9.09 -7.27
CA ILE A 246 -1.38 10.17 -6.31
C ILE A 246 -1.00 9.70 -4.90
N GLY A 247 0.11 10.22 -4.39
CA GLY A 247 0.58 9.93 -3.05
C GLY A 247 2.11 10.00 -2.94
N ASN A 248 2.62 9.71 -1.75
CA ASN A 248 4.06 9.68 -1.50
C ASN A 248 4.59 8.26 -1.49
N ILE A 249 5.86 8.10 -1.88
CA ILE A 249 6.60 6.86 -1.71
C ILE A 249 7.75 7.15 -0.75
N ASP A 250 7.78 6.49 0.40
CA ASP A 250 8.77 6.67 1.47
C ASP A 250 9.45 5.33 1.79
N LEU A 251 10.69 5.12 1.32
CA LEU A 251 11.36 3.82 1.39
C LEU A 251 12.65 3.86 2.23
N ASN A 252 12.68 3.14 3.34
CA ASN A 252 13.92 2.80 4.04
C ASN A 252 14.43 1.45 3.53
N ILE A 253 15.55 1.49 2.80
CA ILE A 253 16.11 0.38 2.04
C ILE A 253 17.42 -0.05 2.71
N ALA A 254 17.50 -1.30 3.12
CA ALA A 254 18.70 -1.90 3.71
C ALA A 254 19.66 -2.45 2.64
N GLU A 255 19.11 -3.06 1.57
CA GLU A 255 19.87 -3.59 0.44
C GLU A 255 19.14 -3.32 -0.86
N ILE A 256 19.86 -2.97 -1.92
CA ILE A 256 19.28 -2.70 -3.23
C ILE A 256 20.14 -3.32 -4.33
N GLU A 257 19.50 -4.04 -5.26
CA GLU A 257 20.06 -4.38 -6.56
C GLU A 257 19.67 -3.34 -7.60
N GLU A 258 18.38 -3.29 -7.95
CA GLU A 258 17.80 -2.31 -8.88
C GLU A 258 16.35 -2.00 -8.49
N MET A 259 15.98 -0.73 -8.61
CA MET A 259 14.61 -0.27 -8.34
C MET A 259 14.19 0.81 -9.34
N GLU A 260 12.94 0.75 -9.76
CA GLU A 260 12.22 1.82 -10.44
C GLU A 260 11.12 2.38 -9.53
N ALA A 261 11.08 3.69 -9.36
CA ALA A 261 9.99 4.38 -8.67
C ALA A 261 9.32 5.38 -9.62
N LYS A 262 7.99 5.41 -9.61
CA LYS A 262 7.17 6.29 -10.45
C LYS A 262 6.10 6.97 -9.62
N ILE A 263 6.04 8.30 -9.69
CA ILE A 263 5.02 9.11 -9.03
C ILE A 263 4.45 10.10 -10.04
N GLU A 264 3.12 10.18 -10.19
CA GLU A 264 2.53 11.25 -10.98
C GLU A 264 2.38 12.54 -10.17
N ILE A 265 1.80 12.46 -8.97
CA ILE A 265 1.64 13.60 -8.06
C ILE A 265 1.95 13.18 -6.61
N GLY A 266 3.02 13.76 -6.06
CA GLY A 266 3.46 13.56 -4.68
C GLY A 266 4.98 13.58 -4.57
N ASN A 267 5.53 13.01 -3.50
CA ASN A 267 6.96 13.01 -3.22
C ASN A 267 7.53 11.60 -3.15
N PHE A 268 8.76 11.44 -3.63
CA PHE A 268 9.56 10.23 -3.44
C PHE A 268 10.67 10.54 -2.44
N ASN A 269 10.67 9.86 -1.29
CA ASN A 269 11.77 9.87 -0.33
C ASN A 269 12.31 8.46 -0.16
N PHE A 270 13.62 8.35 0.04
CA PHE A 270 14.24 7.09 0.39
C PHE A 270 15.42 7.32 1.35
N GLU A 271 15.71 6.31 2.15
CA GLU A 271 16.89 6.21 3.00
C GLU A 271 17.64 4.93 2.64
N TYR A 272 18.97 5.04 2.44
CA TYR A 272 19.83 3.89 2.16
C TYR A 272 21.17 4.05 2.90
N PRO A 273 21.74 2.99 3.51
CA PRO A 273 22.88 3.10 4.41
C PRO A 273 24.23 3.39 3.75
N GLU A 274 24.37 3.15 2.43
CA GLU A 274 25.63 3.41 1.70
C GLU A 274 25.48 4.53 0.65
N GLU A 275 26.60 4.98 0.07
CA GLU A 275 26.54 5.92 -1.06
C GLU A 275 26.03 5.19 -2.32
N VAL A 276 24.81 5.51 -2.78
CA VAL A 276 24.24 4.99 -4.03
C VAL A 276 24.59 5.91 -5.19
N ASN A 277 24.92 5.34 -6.35
CA ASN A 277 24.99 6.12 -7.59
C ASN A 277 23.57 6.39 -8.11
N PHE A 278 23.19 7.67 -8.12
CA PHE A 278 21.94 8.14 -8.70
C PHE A 278 22.12 8.34 -10.21
N ILE A 279 21.32 7.67 -11.02
CA ILE A 279 21.08 8.07 -12.41
C ILE A 279 19.66 8.59 -12.48
N GLU A 280 19.50 9.89 -12.25
CA GLU A 280 18.26 10.56 -12.62
C GLU A 280 18.17 10.59 -14.15
N ASN A 281 17.32 9.74 -14.73
CA ASN A 281 16.93 9.86 -16.13
C ASN A 281 15.67 10.75 -16.21
N SER A 282 15.78 12.02 -15.82
CA SER A 282 14.76 13.02 -16.14
C SER A 282 14.84 13.38 -17.63
N LYS A 283 14.31 12.50 -18.48
CA LYS A 283 13.85 12.89 -19.82
C LYS A 283 12.41 13.40 -19.80
N GLY A 284 12.04 14.11 -18.72
CA GLY A 284 10.77 14.82 -18.60
C GLY A 284 11.06 16.30 -18.46
N GLU A 285 10.98 17.06 -19.55
CA GLU A 285 10.60 18.46 -19.43
C GLU A 285 9.29 18.52 -18.63
N ILE A 286 9.12 19.55 -17.81
CA ILE A 286 7.94 19.79 -16.98
C ILE A 286 6.71 19.96 -17.90
N ASN A 287 6.08 18.82 -18.28
CA ASN A 287 4.77 18.52 -18.91
C ASN A 287 4.87 17.40 -19.99
N PRO A 288 3.89 16.48 -20.15
CA PRO A 288 3.29 15.52 -19.22
C PRO A 288 3.85 14.11 -19.53
N LYS A 289 5.11 13.87 -19.19
CA LYS A 289 5.70 12.51 -19.18
C LYS A 289 6.38 12.33 -17.83
N LEU A 290 5.85 11.36 -17.11
CA LEU A 290 5.98 11.15 -15.67
C LEU A 290 7.46 10.98 -15.24
N PRO A 291 7.87 11.51 -14.08
CA PRO A 291 9.23 11.30 -13.58
C PRO A 291 9.41 9.82 -13.21
N THR A 292 10.39 9.16 -13.83
CA THR A 292 10.84 7.81 -13.46
C THR A 292 12.18 7.94 -12.75
N ILE A 293 12.24 7.51 -11.50
CA ILE A 293 13.48 7.44 -10.71
C ILE A 293 14.00 6.00 -10.81
N ARG A 294 15.26 5.83 -11.20
CA ARG A 294 15.92 4.51 -11.23
C ARG A 294 17.14 4.51 -10.34
N LEU A 295 17.21 3.57 -9.41
CA LEU A 295 18.33 3.38 -8.49
C LEU A 295 19.02 2.05 -8.78
N TYR A 296 20.34 2.05 -8.75
CA TYR A 296 21.17 0.87 -9.05
C TYR A 296 22.30 0.75 -8.01
N LYS A 297 22.65 -0.48 -7.66
CA LYS A 297 23.86 -0.76 -6.86
C LYS A 297 25.13 -0.39 -7.63
N THR A 298 26.06 0.28 -6.97
CA THR A 298 27.41 0.50 -7.50
C THR A 298 28.24 -0.78 -7.35
N LEU A 299 28.85 -1.25 -8.44
CA LEU A 299 29.84 -2.35 -8.42
C LEU A 299 31.17 -1.93 -7.78
#